data_AF-G8SBK1-F1
#
_entry.id   AF-G8SBK1-F1
#
_cell.length_a   1.000
_cell.length_b   1.000
_cell.length_c   1.000
_cell.angle_alpha   90.00
_cell.angle_beta   90.00
_cell.angle_gamma   90.00
#
_symmetry.space_group_name_H-M   'P 1'
#
loop_
_entity.id
_entity.type
_entity.pdbx_description
1 polymer ?
#
loop_
_entity_poly.entity_id
_entity_poly.type
_entity_poly.pdbx_seq_one_letter_code
_entity_poly.pdbx_strand_id
1 'polypeptide(L)'
;MAAVLRDGAAATVAVLRTGKEAVSQQPAVTVPLPAPGAAVVLSTTLVERAAEPVLRRLPELAAEALRAAELGRNDIAEVYAVGAAAAMPALPRVLERELGRPVRVAALPGAAVVLGVAEAEGAAAPAGEPAPEVPRLTVLRVLGLILPGAASVALFSHFVFTARGRTASSWGELAIAGVLALMLCLAAGPWIGAALARDAGLRGRWDAAGQISAGLLTADAFGVTVAALYAVAAGLYLVAPFGEPLQWSLLPVLPAALLAAAVAVIVRRRLIPPVIVESPLVATIILSIGSLLYALTVRAGFPPAAALWGTAATRTGGALIGVGVALLLFRITVLRGITAVVLGVFGFFIADPRAVGVFGVGIGIAVAVWWGQRLLTLVRP
;
A
#
# COMPACT_ATOMS: atom_id res chain seq x y z
N MET A 1 40.12 -1.97 -31.96
CA MET A 1 40.55 -1.62 -30.59
C MET A 1 39.42 -1.70 -29.55
N ALA A 2 38.17 -1.35 -29.88
CA ALA A 2 37.01 -1.48 -28.97
C ALA A 2 36.55 -2.93 -28.71
N ALA A 3 36.83 -3.88 -29.61
CA ALA A 3 36.52 -5.31 -29.40
C ALA A 3 37.49 -6.00 -28.42
N VAL A 4 38.79 -5.70 -28.52
CA VAL A 4 39.84 -6.27 -27.65
C VAL A 4 39.72 -5.78 -26.19
N LEU A 5 39.21 -4.56 -25.97
CA LEU A 5 38.90 -4.06 -24.62
C LEU A 5 37.66 -4.71 -23.99
N ARG A 6 36.71 -5.20 -24.80
CA ARG A 6 35.54 -5.94 -24.30
C ARG A 6 35.89 -7.38 -23.92
N ASP A 7 36.73 -8.05 -24.72
CA ASP A 7 37.18 -9.41 -24.43
C ASP A 7 38.15 -9.47 -23.24
N GLY A 8 39.07 -8.50 -23.15
CA GLY A 8 39.94 -8.34 -21.97
C GLY A 8 39.14 -8.05 -20.69
N ALA A 9 38.11 -7.20 -20.77
CA ALA A 9 37.24 -6.92 -19.63
C ALA A 9 36.41 -8.15 -19.20
N ALA A 10 35.88 -8.93 -20.13
CA ALA A 10 35.09 -10.13 -19.81
C ALA A 10 35.95 -11.21 -19.14
N ALA A 11 37.16 -11.47 -19.68
CA ALA A 11 38.11 -12.41 -19.10
C ALA A 11 38.56 -11.96 -17.69
N THR A 12 38.90 -10.67 -17.52
CA THR A 12 39.25 -10.11 -16.22
C THR A 12 38.09 -10.21 -15.22
N VAL A 13 36.86 -9.91 -15.65
CA VAL A 13 35.67 -10.03 -14.78
C VAL A 13 35.41 -11.47 -14.36
N ALA A 14 35.56 -12.44 -15.27
CA ALA A 14 35.42 -13.86 -14.94
C ALA A 14 36.46 -14.31 -13.91
N VAL A 15 37.72 -13.93 -14.14
CA VAL A 15 38.85 -14.22 -13.24
C VAL A 15 38.66 -13.60 -11.85
N LEU A 16 38.22 -12.33 -11.79
CA LEU A 16 37.92 -11.65 -10.53
C LEU A 16 36.70 -12.24 -9.82
N ARG A 17 35.69 -12.72 -10.56
CA ARG A 17 34.52 -13.41 -10.00
C ARG A 17 34.94 -14.71 -9.32
N THR A 18 35.74 -15.53 -10.01
CA THR A 18 36.30 -16.77 -9.46
C THR A 18 37.17 -16.47 -8.23
N GLY A 19 37.99 -15.42 -8.28
CA GLY A 19 38.76 -14.95 -7.14
C GLY A 19 37.88 -14.58 -5.93
N LYS A 20 36.83 -13.78 -6.14
CA LYS A 20 35.87 -13.38 -5.10
C LYS A 20 35.17 -14.59 -4.47
N GLU A 21 34.78 -15.56 -5.27
CA GLU A 21 34.15 -16.80 -4.79
C GLU A 21 35.12 -17.64 -3.96
N ALA A 22 36.36 -17.83 -4.43
CA ALA A 22 37.38 -18.57 -3.70
C ALA A 22 37.75 -17.91 -2.37
N VAL A 23 37.81 -16.57 -2.33
CA VAL A 23 38.06 -15.79 -1.10
C VAL A 23 36.93 -15.88 -0.07
N SER A 24 35.74 -16.33 -0.48
CA SER A 24 34.64 -16.58 0.46
C SER A 24 34.87 -17.86 1.28
N GLN A 25 35.81 -18.72 0.86
CA GLN A 25 36.23 -19.93 1.59
C GLN A 25 37.67 -19.86 2.11
N GLN A 26 38.52 -19.02 1.51
CA GLN A 26 39.94 -18.90 1.85
C GLN A 26 40.30 -17.45 2.21
N PRO A 27 41.16 -17.20 3.21
CA PRO A 27 41.51 -15.83 3.63
C PRO A 27 42.14 -14.98 2.52
N ALA A 28 42.88 -15.61 1.60
CA ALA A 28 43.49 -14.98 0.44
C ALA A 28 43.68 -15.98 -0.71
N VAL A 29 43.58 -15.49 -1.95
CA VAL A 29 43.71 -16.28 -3.18
C VAL A 29 44.51 -15.49 -4.21
N THR A 30 45.46 -16.15 -4.86
CA THR A 30 46.22 -15.56 -5.96
C THR A 30 45.46 -15.73 -7.26
N VAL A 31 45.19 -14.63 -7.95
CA VAL A 31 44.34 -14.57 -9.13
C VAL A 31 45.16 -14.07 -10.33
N PRO A 32 45.38 -14.92 -11.36
CA PRO A 32 46.17 -14.53 -12.53
C PRO A 32 45.32 -13.64 -13.45
N LEU A 33 45.67 -12.35 -13.57
CA LEU A 33 44.99 -11.47 -14.51
C LEU A 33 45.37 -11.84 -15.96
N PRO A 34 44.44 -11.77 -16.92
CA PRO A 34 44.75 -11.96 -18.33
C PRO A 34 45.81 -10.95 -18.80
N ALA A 35 46.71 -11.38 -19.70
CA ALA A 35 47.75 -10.53 -20.25
C ALA A 35 47.15 -9.21 -20.79
N PRO A 36 47.74 -8.03 -20.49
CA PRO A 36 49.07 -7.81 -19.89
C PRO A 36 49.10 -7.75 -18.35
N GLY A 37 48.03 -8.15 -17.65
CA GLY A 37 47.95 -8.07 -16.19
C GLY A 37 48.87 -9.05 -15.46
N ALA A 38 49.41 -8.63 -14.30
CA ALA A 38 50.16 -9.49 -13.38
C ALA A 38 49.20 -10.21 -12.40
N ALA A 39 49.64 -11.32 -11.81
CA ALA A 39 48.86 -12.01 -10.78
C ALA A 39 48.68 -11.11 -9.53
N VAL A 40 47.45 -11.06 -9.01
CA VAL A 40 47.09 -10.25 -7.83
C VAL A 40 46.62 -11.17 -6.71
N VAL A 41 47.06 -10.89 -5.48
CA VAL A 41 46.53 -11.57 -4.29
C VAL A 41 45.27 -10.86 -3.83
N LEU A 42 44.13 -11.55 -3.94
CA LEU A 42 42.83 -11.12 -3.45
C LEU A 42 42.63 -11.65 -2.03
N SER A 43 42.46 -10.77 -1.04
CA SER A 43 42.13 -11.13 0.34
C SER A 43 40.67 -10.80 0.67
N THR A 44 40.13 -11.46 1.71
CA THR A 44 38.79 -11.14 2.25
C THR A 44 38.66 -9.65 2.58
N THR A 45 39.68 -9.08 3.23
CA THR A 45 39.72 -7.66 3.60
C THR A 45 39.70 -6.72 2.40
N LEU A 46 40.33 -7.10 1.28
CA LEU A 46 40.36 -6.28 0.07
C LEU A 46 39.01 -6.33 -0.65
N VAL A 47 38.38 -7.50 -0.70
CA VAL A 47 37.02 -7.67 -1.24
C VAL A 47 36.00 -6.91 -0.39
N GLU A 48 36.08 -6.99 0.93
CA GLU A 48 35.18 -6.26 1.83
C GLU A 48 35.34 -4.74 1.68
N ARG A 49 36.58 -4.23 1.62
CA ARG A 49 36.82 -2.80 1.36
C ARG A 49 36.29 -2.35 0.01
N ALA A 50 36.41 -3.17 -1.03
CA ALA A 50 35.86 -2.87 -2.34
C ALA A 50 34.32 -2.90 -2.35
N ALA A 51 33.71 -3.75 -1.52
CA ALA A 51 32.25 -3.87 -1.39
C ALA A 51 31.61 -2.84 -0.44
N GLU A 52 32.41 -2.10 0.33
CA GLU A 52 31.97 -1.08 1.29
C GLU A 52 30.88 -0.12 0.76
N PRO A 53 30.96 0.43 -0.48
CA PRO A 53 29.93 1.35 -0.99
C PRO A 53 28.56 0.69 -1.13
N VAL A 54 28.54 -0.60 -1.45
CA VAL A 54 27.31 -1.40 -1.59
C VAL A 54 26.81 -1.82 -0.22
N LEU A 55 27.72 -2.23 0.68
CA LEU A 55 27.38 -2.61 2.05
C LEU A 55 26.74 -1.46 2.84
N ARG A 56 27.18 -0.22 2.63
CA ARG A 56 26.59 0.97 3.27
C ARG A 56 25.13 1.22 2.91
N ARG A 57 24.65 0.69 1.78
CA ARG A 57 23.24 0.84 1.35
C ARG A 57 22.31 -0.22 1.95
N LEU A 58 22.85 -1.32 2.49
CA LEU A 58 22.03 -2.40 3.06
C LEU A 58 21.10 -1.93 4.19
N PRO A 59 21.55 -1.11 5.16
CA PRO A 59 20.67 -0.65 6.23
C PRO A 59 19.47 0.14 5.73
N GLU A 60 19.68 1.04 4.76
CA GLU A 60 18.64 1.87 4.16
C GLU A 60 17.59 1.00 3.44
N LEU A 61 18.04 0.01 2.68
CA LEU A 61 17.16 -0.95 1.99
C LEU A 61 16.35 -1.79 2.97
N ALA A 62 16.99 -2.28 4.04
CA ALA A 62 16.28 -3.02 5.09
C ALA A 62 15.22 -2.15 5.79
N ALA A 63 15.56 -0.90 6.11
CA ALA A 63 14.62 0.05 6.70
C ALA A 63 13.49 0.45 5.74
N GLU A 64 13.75 0.52 4.43
CA GLU A 64 12.71 0.75 3.42
C GLU A 64 11.77 -0.44 3.29
N ALA A 65 12.29 -1.66 3.28
CA ALA A 65 11.48 -2.88 3.26
C ALA A 65 10.57 -2.98 4.49
N LEU A 66 11.10 -2.71 5.69
CA LEU A 66 10.29 -2.70 6.92
C LEU A 66 9.21 -1.62 6.90
N ARG A 67 9.55 -0.40 6.45
CA ARG A 67 8.57 0.68 6.28
C ARG A 67 7.49 0.33 5.25
N ALA A 68 7.86 -0.32 4.16
CA ALA A 68 6.91 -0.76 3.14
C ALA A 68 5.93 -1.82 3.66
N ALA A 69 6.38 -2.64 4.62
CA ALA A 69 5.58 -3.63 5.32
C ALA A 69 4.85 -3.09 6.56
N GLU A 70 5.03 -1.81 6.91
CA GLU A 70 4.51 -1.21 8.14
C GLU A 70 4.97 -1.94 9.43
N LEU A 71 6.14 -2.59 9.40
CA LEU A 71 6.71 -3.33 10.52
C LEU A 71 7.86 -2.57 11.18
N GLY A 72 8.00 -2.75 12.50
CA GLY A 72 9.17 -2.37 13.27
C GLY A 72 10.21 -3.50 13.34
N ARG A 73 11.44 -3.16 13.78
CA ARG A 73 12.50 -4.17 13.98
C ARG A 73 12.11 -5.26 14.99
N ASN A 74 11.27 -4.90 15.96
CA ASN A 74 10.81 -5.81 17.01
C ASN A 74 9.79 -6.85 16.52
N ASP A 75 9.17 -6.61 15.37
CA ASP A 75 8.17 -7.50 14.77
C ASP A 75 8.82 -8.63 13.94
N ILE A 76 10.15 -8.58 13.77
CA ILE A 76 10.92 -9.57 13.02
C ILE A 76 11.25 -10.77 13.93
N ALA A 77 10.76 -11.95 13.54
CA ALA A 77 11.09 -13.20 14.22
C ALA A 77 12.50 -13.69 13.88
N GLU A 78 12.82 -13.79 12.57
CA GLU A 78 14.10 -14.30 12.07
C GLU A 78 14.51 -13.57 10.79
N VAL A 79 15.83 -13.56 10.51
CA VAL A 79 16.40 -12.94 9.30
C VAL A 79 17.24 -13.97 8.56
N TYR A 80 16.94 -14.18 7.28
CA TYR A 80 17.65 -15.11 6.40
C TYR A 80 18.36 -14.37 5.28
N ALA A 81 19.64 -14.64 5.09
CA ALA A 81 20.43 -14.13 3.98
C ALA A 81 20.55 -15.19 2.88
N VAL A 82 20.06 -14.84 1.68
CA VAL A 82 19.98 -15.71 0.51
C VAL A 82 20.65 -15.02 -0.69
N GLY A 83 21.18 -15.81 -1.62
CA GLY A 83 21.94 -15.37 -2.79
C GLY A 83 23.45 -15.58 -2.63
N ALA A 84 24.17 -15.76 -3.73
CA ALA A 84 25.61 -16.06 -3.70
C ALA A 84 26.47 -15.00 -2.97
N ALA A 85 25.99 -13.75 -2.91
CA ALA A 85 26.64 -12.67 -2.16
C ALA A 85 26.46 -12.79 -0.63
N ALA A 86 25.45 -13.54 -0.15
CA ALA A 86 25.20 -13.75 1.28
C ALA A 86 26.30 -14.55 1.98
N ALA A 87 27.13 -15.27 1.21
CA ALA A 87 28.31 -15.97 1.73
C ALA A 87 29.44 -15.00 2.14
N MET A 88 29.35 -13.71 1.81
CA MET A 88 30.34 -12.71 2.22
C MET A 88 30.18 -12.39 3.73
N PRO A 89 31.20 -12.61 4.58
CA PRO A 89 31.07 -12.46 6.03
C PRO A 89 30.67 -11.05 6.51
N ALA A 90 31.01 -10.00 5.77
CA ALA A 90 30.64 -8.63 6.12
C ALA A 90 29.13 -8.35 6.02
N LEU A 91 28.40 -9.04 5.13
CA LEU A 91 26.98 -8.76 4.86
C LEU A 91 26.07 -9.09 6.06
N PRO A 92 26.14 -10.31 6.66
CA PRO A 92 25.38 -10.62 7.88
C PRO A 92 25.69 -9.64 9.01
N ARG A 93 26.96 -9.29 9.23
CA ARG A 93 27.37 -8.37 10.31
C ARG A 93 26.75 -6.99 10.18
N VAL A 94 26.66 -6.46 8.97
CA VAL A 94 26.03 -5.14 8.72
C VAL A 94 24.53 -5.20 9.01
N LEU A 95 23.85 -6.25 8.53
CA LEU A 95 22.42 -6.44 8.75
C LEU A 95 22.08 -6.74 10.23
N GLU A 96 22.92 -7.50 10.94
CA GLU A 96 22.75 -7.78 12.37
C GLU A 96 22.81 -6.51 13.22
N ARG A 97 23.76 -5.62 12.90
CA ARG A 97 23.89 -4.32 13.57
C ARG A 97 22.67 -3.43 13.34
N GLU A 98 22.12 -3.45 12.12
CA GLU A 98 20.95 -2.64 11.79
C GLU A 98 19.66 -3.22 12.37
N LEU A 99 19.43 -4.52 12.20
CA LEU A 99 18.17 -5.17 12.56
C LEU A 99 18.11 -5.55 14.05
N GLY A 100 19.24 -5.60 14.74
CA GLY A 100 19.33 -6.04 16.14
C GLY A 100 19.00 -7.53 16.33
N ARG A 101 19.05 -8.31 15.26
CA ARG A 101 18.71 -9.74 15.21
C ARG A 101 19.81 -10.51 14.48
N PRO A 102 20.10 -11.75 14.90
CA PRO A 102 21.09 -12.59 14.21
C PRO A 102 20.62 -12.91 12.78
N VAL A 103 21.54 -12.82 11.81
CA VAL A 103 21.25 -13.06 10.40
C VAL A 103 21.75 -14.46 10.05
N ARG A 104 20.84 -15.36 9.70
CA ARG A 104 21.16 -16.73 9.32
C ARG A 104 21.43 -16.81 7.82
N VAL A 105 22.66 -17.17 7.43
CA VAL A 105 22.96 -17.49 6.03
C VAL A 105 22.38 -18.87 5.71
N ALA A 106 21.59 -18.98 4.65
CA ALA A 106 21.04 -20.26 4.22
C ALA A 106 22.16 -21.27 3.92
N ALA A 107 21.92 -22.57 4.16
CA ALA A 107 22.92 -23.63 3.98
C ALA A 107 23.47 -23.69 2.53
N LEU A 108 22.62 -23.42 1.54
CA LEU A 108 22.98 -23.30 0.14
C LEU A 108 22.53 -21.94 -0.40
N PRO A 109 23.22 -20.84 -0.08
CA PRO A 109 22.68 -19.49 -0.32
C PRO A 109 22.52 -19.19 -1.81
N GLY A 110 23.40 -19.72 -2.67
CA GLY A 110 23.30 -19.57 -4.13
C GLY A 110 22.23 -20.44 -4.80
N ALA A 111 21.81 -21.53 -4.16
CA ALA A 111 20.85 -22.48 -4.71
C ALA A 111 19.52 -22.49 -3.97
N ALA A 112 19.38 -21.82 -2.82
CA ALA A 112 18.16 -21.84 -2.00
C ALA A 112 16.93 -21.37 -2.77
N VAL A 113 17.08 -20.39 -3.67
CA VAL A 113 15.98 -19.96 -4.55
C VAL A 113 15.60 -21.07 -5.54
N VAL A 114 16.59 -21.67 -6.21
CA VAL A 114 16.34 -22.75 -7.19
C VAL A 114 15.79 -24.01 -6.52
N LEU A 115 16.30 -24.36 -5.34
CA LEU A 115 15.80 -25.47 -4.54
C LEU A 115 14.40 -25.19 -4.03
N GLY A 116 14.12 -23.97 -3.57
CA GLY A 116 12.76 -23.57 -3.21
C GLY A 116 11.79 -23.63 -4.40
N VAL A 117 12.23 -23.25 -5.61
CA VAL A 117 11.46 -23.41 -6.84
C VAL A 117 11.26 -24.89 -7.19
N ALA A 118 12.32 -25.70 -7.13
CA ALA A 118 12.23 -27.14 -7.44
C ALA A 118 11.39 -27.91 -6.42
N GLU A 119 11.41 -27.51 -5.15
CA GLU A 119 10.54 -28.05 -4.09
C GLU A 119 9.09 -27.59 -4.29
N ALA A 120 8.89 -26.34 -4.74
CA ALA A 120 7.57 -25.84 -5.14
C ALA A 120 7.03 -26.54 -6.41
N GLU A 121 7.89 -27.02 -7.32
CA GLU A 121 7.51 -27.70 -8.57
C GLU A 121 7.53 -29.24 -8.48
N GLY A 122 8.07 -29.83 -7.41
CA GLY A 122 8.28 -31.29 -7.25
C GLY A 122 7.08 -32.08 -6.72
N ALA A 123 7.22 -33.41 -6.57
CA ALA A 123 6.18 -34.33 -6.07
C ALA A 123 5.77 -34.11 -4.60
N ALA A 124 6.51 -33.27 -3.87
CA ALA A 124 6.18 -32.75 -2.55
C ALA A 124 5.81 -31.26 -2.59
N ALA A 125 5.46 -30.72 -3.77
CA ALA A 125 4.75 -29.46 -3.86
C ALA A 125 3.54 -29.57 -2.93
N PRO A 126 3.38 -28.68 -1.93
CA PRO A 126 2.09 -28.57 -1.28
C PRO A 126 1.06 -28.42 -2.40
N ALA A 127 -0.08 -29.10 -2.31
CA ALA A 127 -1.08 -29.21 -3.38
C ALA A 127 -1.69 -27.86 -3.87
N GLY A 128 -1.11 -26.74 -3.45
CA GLY A 128 -1.20 -25.42 -4.05
C GLY A 128 -0.10 -24.54 -3.45
N GLU A 129 0.23 -23.44 -4.14
CA GLU A 129 0.93 -22.30 -3.55
C GLU A 129 0.29 -21.95 -2.19
N PRO A 130 1.05 -21.67 -1.11
CA PRO A 130 0.47 -21.35 0.18
C PRO A 130 -0.50 -20.18 0.01
N ALA A 131 -1.76 -20.40 0.42
CA ALA A 131 -2.80 -19.39 0.29
C ALA A 131 -2.30 -18.07 0.92
N PRO A 132 -2.49 -16.92 0.24
CA PRO A 132 -2.01 -15.65 0.73
C PRO A 132 -2.52 -15.42 2.15
N GLU A 133 -1.59 -15.06 3.05
CA GLU A 133 -1.90 -14.89 4.46
C GLU A 133 -2.94 -13.77 4.62
N VAL A 134 -4.14 -14.15 5.07
CA VAL A 134 -5.21 -13.19 5.32
C VAL A 134 -4.80 -12.34 6.51
N PRO A 135 -4.82 -11.01 6.40
CA PRO A 135 -4.37 -10.18 7.50
C PRO A 135 -5.21 -10.43 8.76
N ARG A 136 -4.52 -10.57 9.90
CA ARG A 136 -5.17 -10.82 11.19
C ARG A 136 -6.05 -9.63 11.58
N LEU A 137 -7.24 -9.92 12.11
CA LEU A 137 -8.17 -8.89 12.58
C LEU A 137 -7.70 -8.30 13.92
N THR A 138 -6.79 -7.34 13.87
CA THR A 138 -6.46 -6.48 15.02
C THR A 138 -7.60 -5.49 15.27
N VAL A 139 -7.77 -5.01 16.52
CA VAL A 139 -8.76 -4.00 16.89
C VAL A 139 -8.74 -2.79 15.94
N LEU A 140 -7.56 -2.30 15.58
CA LEU A 140 -7.41 -1.15 14.67
C LEU A 140 -7.89 -1.45 13.24
N ARG A 141 -7.76 -2.69 12.76
CA ARG A 141 -8.30 -3.12 11.46
C ARG A 141 -9.81 -3.27 11.51
N VAL A 142 -10.34 -3.82 12.61
CA VAL A 142 -11.78 -3.90 12.82
C VAL A 142 -12.39 -2.50 12.82
N LEU A 143 -11.77 -1.55 13.52
CA LEU A 143 -12.18 -0.13 13.48
C LEU A 143 -12.03 0.47 12.08
N GLY A 144 -10.89 0.28 11.42
CA GLY A 144 -10.67 0.79 10.06
C GLY A 144 -11.60 0.18 9.00
N LEU A 145 -12.23 -0.96 9.29
CA LEU A 145 -13.25 -1.58 8.45
C LEU A 145 -14.66 -1.06 8.81
N ILE A 146 -15.06 -1.12 10.09
CA ILE A 146 -16.42 -0.76 10.52
C ILE A 146 -16.68 0.74 10.37
N LEU A 147 -15.70 1.58 10.72
CA LEU A 147 -15.89 3.03 10.81
C LEU A 147 -16.22 3.70 9.46
N PRO A 148 -15.53 3.43 8.33
CA PRO A 148 -15.94 4.00 7.05
C PRO A 148 -17.32 3.49 6.61
N GLY A 149 -17.66 2.23 6.88
CA GLY A 149 -18.99 1.70 6.58
C GLY A 149 -20.11 2.36 7.38
N ALA A 150 -19.93 2.46 8.69
CA ALA A 150 -20.87 3.13 9.59
C ALA A 150 -21.01 4.63 9.24
N ALA A 151 -19.89 5.31 8.99
CA ALA A 151 -19.88 6.71 8.56
C ALA A 151 -20.58 6.89 7.21
N SER A 152 -20.33 6.01 6.23
CA SER A 152 -21.02 6.01 4.93
C SER A 152 -22.54 5.94 5.09
N VAL A 153 -23.04 4.95 5.83
CA VAL A 153 -24.48 4.77 6.06
C VAL A 153 -25.08 5.94 6.85
N ALA A 154 -24.36 6.44 7.87
CA ALA A 154 -24.81 7.56 8.68
C ALA A 154 -24.89 8.85 7.86
N LEU A 155 -23.91 9.12 7.00
CA LEU A 155 -23.88 10.27 6.09
C LEU A 155 -24.99 10.18 5.05
N PHE A 156 -25.18 9.02 4.42
CA PHE A 156 -26.30 8.82 3.49
C PHE A 156 -27.65 9.03 4.18
N SER A 157 -27.85 8.47 5.38
CA SER A 157 -29.07 8.67 6.16
C SER A 157 -29.28 10.15 6.50
N HIS A 158 -28.22 10.83 6.98
CA HIS A 158 -28.27 12.25 7.30
C HIS A 158 -28.63 13.09 6.07
N PHE A 159 -28.02 12.80 4.93
CA PHE A 159 -28.31 13.42 3.65
C PHE A 159 -29.79 13.26 3.28
N VAL A 160 -30.34 12.04 3.35
CA VAL A 160 -31.75 11.77 3.03
C VAL A 160 -32.71 12.58 3.93
N PHE A 161 -32.41 12.71 5.22
CA PHE A 161 -33.25 13.49 6.14
C PHE A 161 -33.11 15.01 5.97
N THR A 162 -31.92 15.51 5.62
CA THR A 162 -31.63 16.95 5.57
C THR A 162 -31.82 17.58 4.20
N ALA A 163 -31.77 16.79 3.11
CA ALA A 163 -31.86 17.28 1.74
C ALA A 163 -33.29 17.61 1.30
N ARG A 164 -34.33 17.25 2.09
CA ARG A 164 -35.72 17.62 1.80
C ARG A 164 -35.87 19.16 1.72
N GLY A 165 -35.93 19.67 0.48
CA GLY A 165 -36.12 21.11 0.17
C GLY A 165 -34.84 21.94 -0.07
N ARG A 166 -33.64 21.35 -0.12
CA ARG A 166 -32.38 22.08 -0.38
C ARG A 166 -31.50 21.31 -1.39
N THR A 167 -31.32 21.86 -2.58
CA THR A 167 -31.05 21.05 -3.79
C THR A 167 -29.63 21.11 -4.40
N ALA A 168 -28.66 21.86 -3.87
CA ALA A 168 -27.31 21.91 -4.48
C ALA A 168 -26.13 21.62 -3.53
N SER A 169 -26.21 22.05 -2.27
CA SER A 169 -25.10 21.87 -1.31
C SER A 169 -25.06 20.47 -0.67
N SER A 170 -26.15 19.70 -0.74
CA SER A 170 -26.28 18.37 -0.09
C SER A 170 -25.59 17.24 -0.85
N TRP A 171 -25.35 17.37 -2.16
CA TRP A 171 -24.78 16.29 -2.97
C TRP A 171 -23.33 15.93 -2.64
N GLY A 172 -22.58 16.84 -2.01
CA GLY A 172 -21.23 16.50 -1.52
C GLY A 172 -21.23 15.47 -0.39
N GLU A 173 -22.29 15.39 0.43
CA GLU A 173 -22.42 14.32 1.44
C GLU A 173 -22.63 12.95 0.79
N LEU A 174 -23.39 12.91 -0.31
CA LEU A 174 -23.59 11.70 -1.12
C LEU A 174 -22.26 11.24 -1.75
N ALA A 175 -21.44 12.17 -2.24
CA ALA A 175 -20.10 11.87 -2.74
C ALA A 175 -19.22 11.25 -1.65
N ILE A 176 -19.17 11.87 -0.47
CA ILE A 176 -18.36 11.39 0.67
C ILE A 176 -18.84 9.99 1.09
N ALA A 177 -20.15 9.77 1.19
CA ALA A 177 -20.71 8.47 1.52
C ALA A 177 -20.30 7.41 0.48
N GLY A 178 -20.42 7.70 -0.81
CA GLY A 178 -19.99 6.80 -1.89
C GLY A 178 -18.50 6.43 -1.81
N VAL A 179 -17.62 7.41 -1.56
CA VAL A 179 -16.18 7.16 -1.43
C VAL A 179 -15.87 6.32 -0.18
N LEU A 180 -16.51 6.58 0.96
CA LEU A 180 -16.33 5.78 2.17
C LEU A 180 -16.86 4.34 2.02
N ALA A 181 -17.96 4.14 1.29
CA ALA A 181 -18.46 2.82 0.92
C ALA A 181 -17.44 2.05 0.06
N LEU A 182 -16.85 2.71 -0.95
CA LEU A 182 -15.78 2.12 -1.75
C LEU A 182 -14.57 1.76 -0.86
N MET A 183 -14.14 2.64 0.03
CA MET A 183 -13.02 2.38 0.94
C MET A 183 -13.28 1.19 1.85
N LEU A 184 -14.50 1.05 2.40
CA LEU A 184 -14.92 -0.13 3.16
C LEU A 184 -14.77 -1.40 2.32
N CYS A 185 -15.37 -1.43 1.13
CA CYS A 185 -15.37 -2.61 0.29
C CYS A 185 -13.95 -3.01 -0.12
N LEU A 186 -13.13 -2.05 -0.56
CA LEU A 186 -11.73 -2.28 -0.92
C LEU A 186 -10.89 -2.74 0.28
N ALA A 187 -11.12 -2.17 1.48
CA ALA A 187 -10.49 -2.66 2.69
C ALA A 187 -10.91 -4.10 3.01
N ALA A 188 -12.17 -4.48 2.73
CA ALA A 188 -12.67 -5.84 2.90
C ALA A 188 -12.11 -6.86 1.89
N GLY A 189 -11.47 -6.39 0.81
CA GLY A 189 -11.00 -7.19 -0.33
C GLY A 189 -10.21 -8.46 0.04
N PRO A 190 -9.24 -8.43 0.97
CA PRO A 190 -8.49 -9.62 1.37
C PRO A 190 -9.38 -10.73 1.95
N TRP A 191 -10.40 -10.37 2.75
CA TRP A 191 -11.34 -11.34 3.32
C TRP A 191 -12.34 -11.86 2.28
N ILE A 192 -12.78 -11.00 1.36
CA ILE A 192 -13.63 -11.40 0.23
C ILE A 192 -12.88 -12.40 -0.66
N GLY A 193 -11.63 -12.11 -1.02
CA GLY A 193 -10.78 -13.03 -1.79
C GLY A 193 -10.59 -14.36 -1.08
N ALA A 194 -10.34 -14.34 0.23
CA ALA A 194 -10.22 -15.55 1.04
C ALA A 194 -11.51 -16.37 1.11
N ALA A 195 -12.67 -15.71 1.21
CA ALA A 195 -13.97 -16.38 1.19
C ALA A 195 -14.23 -17.02 -0.19
N LEU A 196 -13.97 -16.29 -1.28
CA LEU A 196 -14.10 -16.81 -2.65
C LEU A 196 -13.19 -18.02 -2.91
N ALA A 197 -11.96 -17.98 -2.42
CA ALA A 197 -11.02 -19.09 -2.52
C ALA A 197 -11.48 -20.34 -1.73
N ARG A 198 -12.22 -20.15 -0.62
CA ARG A 198 -12.80 -21.25 0.18
C ARG A 198 -14.03 -21.86 -0.48
N ASP A 199 -14.91 -21.03 -1.04
CA ASP A 199 -16.24 -21.41 -1.52
C ASP A 199 -16.20 -22.12 -2.88
N ALA A 200 -15.25 -21.75 -3.75
CA ALA A 200 -15.19 -22.27 -5.12
C ALA A 200 -14.80 -23.76 -5.22
N GLY A 201 -14.44 -24.45 -4.13
CA GLY A 201 -13.95 -25.84 -4.18
C GLY A 201 -12.65 -26.00 -5.00
N LEU A 202 -12.02 -24.88 -5.39
CA LEU A 202 -10.83 -24.77 -6.24
C LEU A 202 -9.52 -24.85 -5.42
N ARG A 203 -9.47 -25.71 -4.39
CA ARG A 203 -8.21 -25.98 -3.68
C ARG A 203 -7.17 -26.43 -4.71
N GLY A 204 -6.15 -25.59 -4.94
CA GLY A 204 -5.06 -25.85 -5.91
C GLY A 204 -5.22 -25.24 -7.30
N ARG A 205 -6.28 -24.46 -7.61
CA ARG A 205 -6.49 -23.86 -8.94
C ARG A 205 -6.25 -22.34 -9.02
N TRP A 206 -6.32 -21.63 -7.90
CA TRP A 206 -5.98 -20.20 -7.83
C TRP A 206 -4.65 -20.03 -7.11
N ASP A 207 -3.74 -19.33 -7.78
CA ASP A 207 -2.51 -18.78 -7.24
C ASP A 207 -2.82 -17.61 -6.27
N ALA A 208 -1.84 -17.19 -5.48
CA ALA A 208 -2.01 -16.11 -4.52
C ALA A 208 -2.46 -14.80 -5.20
N ALA A 209 -1.95 -14.53 -6.41
CA ALA A 209 -2.35 -13.40 -7.23
C ALA A 209 -3.81 -13.47 -7.69
N GLY A 210 -4.30 -14.65 -8.05
CA GLY A 210 -5.69 -14.91 -8.39
C GLY A 210 -6.64 -14.58 -7.23
N GLN A 211 -6.31 -15.01 -6.02
CA GLN A 211 -7.12 -14.71 -4.82
C GLN A 211 -7.18 -13.21 -4.52
N ILE A 212 -6.04 -12.51 -4.55
CA ILE A 212 -5.96 -11.07 -4.28
C ILE A 212 -6.73 -10.28 -5.34
N SER A 213 -6.52 -10.60 -6.62
CA SER A 213 -7.18 -9.90 -7.73
C SER A 213 -8.70 -10.13 -7.73
N ALA A 214 -9.16 -11.36 -7.47
CA ALA A 214 -10.58 -11.66 -7.35
C ALA A 214 -11.22 -10.93 -6.17
N GLY A 215 -10.55 -10.91 -5.00
CA GLY A 215 -11.00 -10.17 -3.83
C GLY A 215 -11.12 -8.67 -4.10
N LEU A 216 -10.11 -8.08 -4.74
CA LEU A 216 -10.07 -6.64 -5.04
C LEU A 216 -11.11 -6.24 -6.11
N LEU A 217 -11.27 -7.01 -7.19
CA LEU A 217 -12.28 -6.73 -8.22
C LEU A 217 -13.70 -6.89 -7.68
N THR A 218 -13.93 -7.90 -6.85
CA THR A 218 -15.24 -8.13 -6.22
C THR A 218 -15.58 -6.99 -5.26
N ALA A 219 -14.61 -6.60 -4.41
CA ALA A 219 -14.72 -5.45 -3.54
C ALA A 219 -15.02 -4.15 -4.30
N ASP A 220 -14.28 -3.89 -5.38
CA ASP A 220 -14.45 -2.70 -6.21
C ASP A 220 -15.86 -2.64 -6.82
N ALA A 221 -16.32 -3.76 -7.40
CA ALA A 221 -17.66 -3.89 -7.94
C ALA A 221 -18.75 -3.64 -6.89
N PHE A 222 -18.60 -4.20 -5.68
CA PHE A 222 -19.53 -3.93 -4.57
C PHE A 222 -19.52 -2.46 -4.16
N GLY A 223 -18.35 -1.83 -4.03
CA GLY A 223 -18.24 -0.43 -3.65
C GLY A 223 -18.92 0.51 -4.65
N VAL A 224 -18.65 0.32 -5.95
CA VAL A 224 -19.30 1.08 -7.03
C VAL A 224 -20.81 0.83 -7.06
N THR A 225 -21.25 -0.41 -6.82
CA THR A 225 -22.67 -0.76 -6.77
C THR A 225 -23.38 -0.08 -5.59
N VAL A 226 -22.76 -0.04 -4.41
CA VAL A 226 -23.32 0.65 -3.23
C VAL A 226 -23.42 2.17 -3.49
N ALA A 227 -22.40 2.78 -4.08
CA ALA A 227 -22.45 4.18 -4.49
C ALA A 227 -23.60 4.44 -5.49
N ALA A 228 -23.72 3.62 -6.53
CA ALA A 228 -24.84 3.71 -7.49
C ALA A 228 -26.20 3.55 -6.80
N LEU A 229 -26.33 2.62 -5.85
CA LEU A 229 -27.56 2.41 -5.09
C LEU A 229 -27.91 3.63 -4.23
N TYR A 230 -26.94 4.28 -3.60
CA TYR A 230 -27.17 5.55 -2.90
C TYR A 230 -27.66 6.65 -3.83
N ALA A 231 -27.10 6.78 -5.04
CA ALA A 231 -27.59 7.74 -6.03
C ALA A 231 -29.04 7.46 -6.45
N VAL A 232 -29.38 6.19 -6.73
CA VAL A 232 -30.75 5.79 -7.09
C VAL A 232 -31.71 6.05 -5.94
N ALA A 233 -31.36 5.65 -4.72
CA ALA A 233 -32.18 5.86 -3.53
C ALA A 233 -32.38 7.36 -3.24
N ALA A 234 -31.34 8.19 -3.41
CA ALA A 234 -31.43 9.64 -3.31
C ALA A 234 -32.39 10.24 -4.35
N GLY A 235 -32.27 9.82 -5.62
CA GLY A 235 -33.16 10.27 -6.70
C GLY A 235 -34.63 9.92 -6.44
N LEU A 236 -34.90 8.69 -5.99
CA LEU A 236 -36.25 8.23 -5.64
C LEU A 236 -36.84 8.99 -4.44
N TYR A 237 -36.05 9.18 -3.37
CA TYR A 237 -36.54 9.80 -2.16
C TYR A 237 -36.75 11.32 -2.28
N LEU A 238 -35.90 11.98 -3.07
CA LEU A 238 -35.97 13.43 -3.28
C LEU A 238 -36.81 13.82 -4.49
N VAL A 239 -37.35 12.85 -5.25
CA VAL A 239 -38.09 13.05 -6.50
C VAL A 239 -37.27 13.94 -7.46
N ALA A 240 -35.97 13.67 -7.53
CA ALA A 240 -35.00 14.42 -8.31
C ALA A 240 -34.62 13.63 -9.59
N PRO A 241 -34.26 14.30 -10.69
CA PRO A 241 -33.72 13.61 -11.86
C PRO A 241 -32.45 12.86 -11.47
N PHE A 242 -32.32 11.60 -11.90
CA PHE A 242 -31.22 10.73 -11.49
C PHE A 242 -29.82 11.26 -11.86
N GLY A 243 -29.69 12.16 -12.84
CA GLY A 243 -28.40 12.63 -13.34
C GLY A 243 -27.49 13.24 -12.27
N GLU A 244 -28.00 14.17 -11.47
CA GLU A 244 -27.21 14.88 -10.45
C GLU A 244 -26.79 13.97 -9.28
N PRO A 245 -27.67 13.18 -8.64
CA PRO A 245 -27.26 12.17 -7.66
C PRO A 245 -26.21 11.19 -8.20
N LEU A 246 -26.38 10.73 -9.45
CA LEU A 246 -25.48 9.77 -10.07
C LEU A 246 -24.10 10.37 -10.32
N GLN A 247 -24.06 11.61 -10.82
CA GLN A 247 -22.82 12.33 -11.06
C GLN A 247 -22.05 12.54 -9.76
N TRP A 248 -22.71 13.01 -8.70
CA TRP A 248 -22.03 13.27 -7.42
C TRP A 248 -21.61 12.01 -6.68
N SER A 249 -22.34 10.90 -6.82
CA SER A 249 -21.95 9.64 -6.19
C SER A 249 -20.85 8.92 -6.97
N LEU A 250 -20.96 8.83 -8.30
CA LEU A 250 -20.05 8.02 -9.10
C LEU A 250 -18.78 8.78 -9.51
N LEU A 251 -18.87 10.06 -9.90
CA LEU A 251 -17.73 10.78 -10.47
C LEU A 251 -16.52 10.87 -9.51
N PRO A 252 -16.68 11.05 -8.19
CA PRO A 252 -15.56 11.00 -7.24
C PRO A 252 -15.04 9.58 -6.97
N VAL A 253 -15.87 8.55 -7.14
CA VAL A 253 -15.55 7.14 -6.88
C VAL A 253 -14.82 6.50 -8.07
N LEU A 254 -15.20 6.89 -9.29
CA LEU A 254 -14.78 6.26 -10.55
C LEU A 254 -13.25 6.23 -10.74
N PRO A 255 -12.49 7.31 -10.51
CA PRO A 255 -11.04 7.28 -10.68
C PRO A 255 -10.36 6.29 -9.74
N ALA A 256 -10.80 6.24 -8.48
CA ALA A 256 -10.25 5.30 -7.50
C ALA A 256 -10.58 3.85 -7.86
N ALA A 257 -11.83 3.59 -8.28
CA ALA A 257 -12.27 2.26 -8.69
C ALA A 257 -11.48 1.74 -9.91
N LEU A 258 -11.34 2.56 -10.96
CA LEU A 258 -10.55 2.20 -12.14
C LEU A 258 -9.09 1.89 -11.81
N LEU A 259 -8.47 2.68 -10.92
CA LEU A 259 -7.09 2.45 -10.50
C LEU A 259 -6.96 1.18 -9.64
N ALA A 260 -7.91 0.92 -8.74
CA ALA A 260 -7.95 -0.32 -7.96
C ALA A 260 -8.14 -1.56 -8.85
N ALA A 261 -9.04 -1.49 -9.83
CA ALA A 261 -9.23 -2.53 -10.84
C ALA A 261 -7.96 -2.74 -11.69
N ALA A 262 -7.28 -1.66 -12.09
CA ALA A 262 -6.00 -1.76 -12.81
C ALA A 262 -4.92 -2.45 -11.96
N VAL A 263 -4.83 -2.12 -10.66
CA VAL A 263 -3.94 -2.82 -9.72
C VAL A 263 -4.28 -4.31 -9.66
N ALA A 264 -5.56 -4.67 -9.52
CA ALA A 264 -5.99 -6.07 -9.49
C ALA A 264 -5.59 -6.84 -10.76
N VAL A 265 -5.78 -6.22 -11.94
CA VAL A 265 -5.42 -6.82 -13.23
C VAL A 265 -3.90 -6.98 -13.38
N ILE A 266 -3.10 -6.00 -12.94
CA ILE A 266 -1.64 -6.09 -13.00
C ILE A 266 -1.10 -7.15 -12.05
N VAL A 267 -1.62 -7.21 -10.82
CA VAL A 267 -1.26 -8.26 -9.84
C VAL A 267 -1.52 -9.64 -10.44
N ARG A 268 -2.64 -9.83 -11.13
CA ARG A 268 -2.95 -11.11 -11.81
C ARG A 268 -2.02 -11.40 -12.98
N ARG A 269 -1.56 -10.38 -13.71
CA ARG A 269 -0.75 -10.55 -14.93
C ARG A 269 0.74 -10.69 -14.68
N ARG A 270 1.26 -10.12 -13.59
CA ARG A 270 2.68 -10.18 -13.26
C ARG A 270 2.88 -11.11 -12.06
N LEU A 271 3.75 -12.11 -12.21
CA LEU A 271 4.24 -13.02 -11.14
C LEU A 271 5.13 -12.26 -10.13
N ILE A 272 4.67 -11.10 -9.65
CA ILE A 272 5.35 -10.31 -8.63
C ILE A 272 4.85 -10.84 -7.28
N PRO A 273 5.73 -11.03 -6.27
CA PRO A 273 5.31 -11.45 -4.95
C PRO A 273 4.20 -10.52 -4.43
N PRO A 274 3.20 -11.05 -3.72
CA PRO A 274 1.99 -10.31 -3.36
C PRO A 274 2.38 -9.07 -2.54
N VAL A 275 2.37 -7.91 -3.18
CA VAL A 275 2.50 -6.65 -2.46
C VAL A 275 1.30 -6.57 -1.54
N ILE A 276 1.55 -6.49 -0.24
CA ILE A 276 0.51 -6.29 0.76
C ILE A 276 -0.17 -4.96 0.44
N VAL A 277 -1.35 -5.03 -0.18
CA VAL A 277 -2.19 -3.87 -0.51
C VAL A 277 -2.96 -3.50 0.76
N GLU A 278 -2.23 -3.06 1.77
CA GLU A 278 -2.86 -2.63 3.02
C GLU A 278 -3.47 -1.24 2.86
N SER A 279 -4.75 -1.15 3.23
CA SER A 279 -5.50 0.09 3.31
C SER A 279 -4.92 0.98 4.40
N PRO A 280 -4.78 2.30 4.18
CA PRO A 280 -4.17 3.22 5.14
C PRO A 280 -5.13 3.49 6.32
N LEU A 281 -5.17 2.57 7.28
CA LEU A 281 -6.17 2.50 8.35
C LEU A 281 -6.33 3.81 9.12
N VAL A 282 -5.21 4.45 9.48
CA VAL A 282 -5.21 5.71 10.24
C VAL A 282 -5.84 6.84 9.43
N ALA A 283 -5.52 6.93 8.14
CA ALA A 283 -6.10 7.94 7.26
C ALA A 283 -7.61 7.71 7.09
N THR A 284 -8.02 6.46 6.88
CA THR A 284 -9.44 6.06 6.76
C THR A 284 -10.25 6.39 8.01
N ILE A 285 -9.70 6.11 9.20
CA ILE A 285 -10.36 6.42 10.48
C ILE A 285 -10.53 7.93 10.64
N ILE A 286 -9.46 8.72 10.44
CA ILE A 286 -9.48 10.18 10.56
C ILE A 286 -10.46 10.79 9.55
N LEU A 287 -10.44 10.32 8.30
CA LEU A 287 -11.38 10.75 7.25
C LEU A 287 -12.82 10.45 7.63
N SER A 288 -13.10 9.26 8.14
CA SER A 288 -14.45 8.84 8.52
C SER A 288 -15.00 9.70 9.65
N ILE A 289 -14.20 9.90 10.71
CA ILE A 289 -14.58 10.73 11.86
C ILE A 289 -14.75 12.19 11.44
N GLY A 290 -13.78 12.74 10.68
CA GLY A 290 -13.82 14.12 10.21
C GLY A 290 -15.03 14.40 9.32
N SER A 291 -15.32 13.49 8.39
CA SER A 291 -16.46 13.58 7.47
C SER A 291 -17.79 13.55 8.22
N LEU A 292 -17.95 12.63 9.18
CA LEU A 292 -19.15 12.52 9.99
C LEU A 292 -19.35 13.76 10.86
N LEU A 293 -18.30 14.19 11.56
CA LEU A 293 -18.34 15.36 12.43
C LEU A 293 -18.69 16.63 11.64
N TYR A 294 -18.06 16.83 10.48
CA TYR A 294 -18.33 17.97 9.62
C TYR A 294 -19.77 17.97 9.10
N ALA A 295 -20.23 16.86 8.49
CA ALA A 295 -21.57 16.78 7.91
C ALA A 295 -22.68 17.01 8.94
N LEU A 296 -22.58 16.39 10.13
CA LEU A 296 -23.59 16.51 11.17
C LEU A 296 -23.68 17.91 11.78
N THR A 297 -22.59 18.67 11.78
CA THR A 297 -22.53 19.96 12.47
C THR A 297 -22.68 21.15 11.52
N VAL A 298 -22.22 21.04 10.28
CA VAL A 298 -22.16 22.18 9.33
C VAL A 298 -23.53 22.76 9.00
N ARG A 299 -24.59 21.94 9.03
CA ARG A 299 -25.98 22.37 8.78
C ARG A 299 -26.83 22.52 10.05
N ALA A 300 -26.28 22.21 11.22
CA ALA A 300 -27.04 22.22 12.46
C ALA A 300 -27.23 23.66 12.97
N GLY A 301 -28.48 24.03 13.24
CA GLY A 301 -28.81 25.26 13.93
C GLY A 301 -28.59 25.09 15.43
N PHE A 302 -27.45 25.55 15.93
CA PHE A 302 -27.17 25.47 17.37
C PHE A 302 -27.83 26.63 18.13
N PRO A 303 -28.38 26.38 19.33
CA PRO A 303 -28.83 27.46 20.20
C PRO A 303 -27.65 28.36 20.58
N PRO A 304 -27.88 29.64 20.93
CA PRO A 304 -26.81 30.62 21.14
C PRO A 304 -25.77 30.19 22.18
N ALA A 305 -26.17 29.45 23.22
CA ALA A 305 -25.27 28.90 24.24
C ALA A 305 -24.31 27.82 23.71
N ALA A 306 -24.68 27.10 22.65
CA ALA A 306 -23.89 26.02 22.04
C ALA A 306 -23.29 26.39 20.68
N ALA A 307 -23.53 27.61 20.18
CA ALA A 307 -23.07 28.04 18.86
C ALA A 307 -21.53 28.01 18.71
N LEU A 308 -20.81 28.36 19.78
CA LEU A 308 -19.33 28.26 19.80
C LEU A 308 -18.86 26.80 19.69
N TRP A 309 -19.53 25.87 20.35
CA TRP A 309 -19.20 24.44 20.28
C TRP A 309 -19.52 23.86 18.91
N GLY A 310 -20.67 24.23 18.33
CA GLY A 310 -21.05 23.82 16.98
C GLY A 310 -20.06 24.28 15.92
N THR A 311 -19.69 25.55 15.95
CA THR A 311 -18.68 26.11 15.03
C THR A 311 -17.31 25.45 15.23
N ALA A 312 -16.86 25.27 16.47
CA ALA A 312 -15.61 24.56 16.75
C ALA A 312 -15.63 23.12 16.21
N ALA A 313 -16.75 22.40 16.39
CA ALA A 313 -16.91 21.03 15.91
C ALA A 313 -16.88 20.94 14.37
N THR A 314 -17.59 21.84 13.67
CA THR A 314 -17.57 21.91 12.20
C THR A 314 -16.16 22.18 11.67
N ARG A 315 -15.45 23.13 12.27
CA ARG A 315 -14.07 23.50 11.88
C ARG A 315 -13.10 22.36 12.15
N THR A 316 -13.26 21.67 13.28
CA THR A 316 -12.47 20.48 13.63
C THR A 316 -12.72 19.34 12.64
N GLY A 317 -13.97 19.11 12.25
CA GLY A 317 -14.33 18.12 11.22
C GLY A 317 -13.63 18.40 9.89
N GLY A 318 -13.69 19.65 9.41
CA GLY A 318 -12.98 20.07 8.19
C GLY A 318 -11.45 19.91 8.31
N ALA A 319 -10.87 20.21 9.47
CA ALA A 319 -9.45 20.02 9.72
C ALA A 319 -9.04 18.54 9.68
N LEU A 320 -9.84 17.65 10.29
CA LEU A 320 -9.62 16.21 10.27
C LEU A 320 -9.68 15.65 8.84
N ILE A 321 -10.63 16.11 8.01
CA ILE A 321 -10.68 15.73 6.59
C ILE A 321 -9.37 16.13 5.90
N GLY A 322 -8.90 17.37 6.11
CA GLY A 322 -7.63 17.84 5.55
C GLY A 322 -6.42 17.00 6.00
N VAL A 323 -6.32 16.68 7.29
CA VAL A 323 -5.27 15.79 7.82
C VAL A 323 -5.35 14.42 7.16
N GLY A 324 -6.53 13.81 7.11
CA GLY A 324 -6.74 12.50 6.51
C GLY A 324 -6.39 12.45 5.02
N VAL A 325 -6.74 13.48 4.25
CA VAL A 325 -6.32 13.63 2.84
C VAL A 325 -4.79 13.71 2.74
N ALA A 326 -4.12 14.50 3.58
CA ALA A 326 -2.66 14.59 3.55
C ALA A 326 -1.98 13.26 3.89
N LEU A 327 -2.55 12.47 4.80
CA LEU A 327 -2.08 11.13 5.15
C LEU A 327 -2.20 10.14 3.97
N LEU A 328 -3.20 10.31 3.09
CA LEU A 328 -3.34 9.52 1.87
C LEU A 328 -2.35 9.93 0.78
N LEU A 329 -2.05 11.22 0.65
CA LEU A 329 -1.26 11.73 -0.47
C LEU A 329 0.25 11.48 -0.34
N PHE A 330 0.81 11.47 0.88
CA PHE A 330 2.26 11.48 1.08
C PHE A 330 2.77 10.29 1.89
N ARG A 331 3.75 9.57 1.32
CA ARG A 331 4.43 8.44 1.98
C ARG A 331 5.56 8.88 2.93
N ILE A 332 6.21 10.01 2.66
CA ILE A 332 7.34 10.51 3.47
C ILE A 332 6.78 11.20 4.72
N THR A 333 7.18 10.73 5.92
CA THR A 333 6.65 11.19 7.21
C THR A 333 6.76 12.70 7.42
N VAL A 334 7.88 13.31 7.03
CA VAL A 334 8.10 14.76 7.16
C VAL A 334 7.15 15.55 6.25
N LEU A 335 7.09 15.22 4.96
CA LEU A 335 6.15 15.85 4.02
C LEU A 335 4.70 15.63 4.42
N ARG A 336 4.40 14.44 4.94
CA ARG A 336 3.08 14.08 5.46
C ARG A 336 2.70 14.95 6.66
N GLY A 337 3.63 15.20 7.58
CA GLY A 337 3.40 16.09 8.73
C GLY A 337 3.16 17.54 8.31
N ILE A 338 4.02 18.08 7.45
CA ILE A 338 3.88 19.46 6.95
C ILE A 338 2.56 19.63 6.19
N THR A 339 2.27 18.70 5.27
CA THR A 339 1.03 18.76 4.47
C THR A 339 -0.20 18.54 5.34
N ALA A 340 -0.14 17.67 6.36
CA ALA A 340 -1.25 17.48 7.29
C ALA A 340 -1.58 18.78 8.04
N VAL A 341 -0.56 19.55 8.47
CA VAL A 341 -0.77 20.86 9.07
C VAL A 341 -1.39 21.83 8.07
N VAL A 342 -0.80 21.97 6.87
CA VAL A 342 -1.28 22.91 5.85
C VAL A 342 -2.72 22.60 5.42
N LEU A 343 -2.99 21.34 5.09
CA LEU A 343 -4.29 20.91 4.59
C LEU A 343 -5.33 20.85 5.72
N GLY A 344 -4.91 20.55 6.95
CA GLY A 344 -5.76 20.64 8.13
C GLY A 344 -6.16 22.09 8.44
N VAL A 345 -5.24 23.04 8.38
CA VAL A 345 -5.53 24.48 8.53
C VAL A 345 -6.45 24.96 7.40
N PHE A 346 -6.17 24.56 6.15
CA PHE A 346 -7.05 24.88 5.03
C PHE A 346 -8.46 24.32 5.22
N GLY A 347 -8.57 23.04 5.60
CA GLY A 347 -9.83 22.38 5.92
C GLY A 347 -10.59 23.07 7.06
N PHE A 348 -9.88 23.53 8.09
CA PHE A 348 -10.44 24.32 9.18
C PHE A 348 -11.09 25.61 8.65
N PHE A 349 -10.39 26.39 7.83
CA PHE A 349 -10.90 27.69 7.36
C PHE A 349 -11.98 27.61 6.28
N ILE A 350 -12.00 26.55 5.47
CA ILE A 350 -13.01 26.39 4.42
C ILE A 350 -14.27 25.65 4.87
N ALA A 351 -14.32 25.14 6.12
CA ALA A 351 -15.46 24.40 6.66
C ALA A 351 -16.74 25.26 6.73
N ASP A 352 -17.49 25.27 5.63
CA ASP A 352 -18.74 26.00 5.39
C ASP A 352 -19.71 25.10 4.61
N PRO A 353 -21.04 25.22 4.75
CA PRO A 353 -22.01 24.40 4.01
C PRO A 353 -21.81 24.39 2.48
N ARG A 354 -21.23 25.44 1.91
CA ARG A 354 -20.96 25.54 0.47
C ARG A 354 -19.75 24.69 0.03
N ALA A 355 -18.86 24.37 0.96
CA ALA A 355 -17.64 23.61 0.71
C ALA A 355 -17.83 22.08 0.76
N VAL A 356 -19.02 21.59 1.11
CA VAL A 356 -19.31 20.15 1.25
C VAL A 356 -18.97 19.38 -0.03
N GLY A 357 -19.29 19.93 -1.21
CA GLY A 357 -18.91 19.35 -2.50
C GLY A 357 -17.41 19.31 -2.73
N VAL A 358 -16.67 20.33 -2.28
CA VAL A 358 -15.21 20.40 -2.39
C VAL A 358 -14.55 19.30 -1.56
N PHE A 359 -15.05 19.05 -0.35
CA PHE A 359 -14.57 17.94 0.48
C PHE A 359 -14.87 16.58 -0.17
N GLY A 360 -16.07 16.36 -0.71
CA GLY A 360 -16.40 15.11 -1.40
C GLY A 360 -15.49 14.81 -2.60
N VAL A 361 -15.29 15.80 -3.47
CA VAL A 361 -14.37 15.67 -4.62
C VAL A 361 -12.92 15.50 -4.14
N GLY A 362 -12.49 16.28 -3.15
CA GLY A 362 -11.13 16.22 -2.61
C GLY A 362 -10.77 14.86 -2.01
N ILE A 363 -11.69 14.25 -1.25
CA ILE A 363 -11.50 12.90 -0.70
C ILE A 363 -11.43 11.87 -1.84
N GLY A 364 -12.33 11.94 -2.83
CA GLY A 364 -12.30 11.04 -4.00
C GLY A 364 -10.98 11.12 -4.77
N ILE A 365 -10.49 12.33 -5.04
CA ILE A 365 -9.17 12.54 -5.68
C ILE A 365 -8.06 11.96 -4.81
N ALA A 366 -8.09 12.18 -3.50
CA ALA A 366 -7.02 11.71 -2.62
C ALA A 366 -6.94 10.16 -2.58
N VAL A 367 -8.10 9.50 -2.51
CA VAL A 367 -8.19 8.03 -2.59
C VAL A 367 -7.71 7.53 -3.96
N ALA A 368 -8.05 8.23 -5.05
CA ALA A 368 -7.57 7.90 -6.39
C ALA A 368 -6.05 8.05 -6.51
N VAL A 369 -5.47 9.14 -6.00
CA VAL A 369 -4.01 9.35 -5.98
C VAL A 369 -3.31 8.25 -5.19
N TRP A 370 -3.87 7.86 -4.03
CA TRP A 370 -3.32 6.76 -3.23
C TRP A 370 -3.27 5.44 -4.02
N TRP A 371 -4.35 5.08 -4.73
CA TRP A 371 -4.36 3.91 -5.62
C TRP A 371 -3.41 4.07 -6.81
N GLY A 372 -3.32 5.27 -7.39
CA GLY A 372 -2.38 5.58 -8.47
C GLY A 372 -0.92 5.41 -8.05
N GLN A 373 -0.56 5.79 -6.83
CA GLN A 373 0.78 5.56 -6.28
C GLN A 373 1.08 4.06 -6.17
N ARG A 374 0.12 3.23 -5.72
CA ARG A 374 0.27 1.77 -5.68
C ARG A 374 0.43 1.16 -7.07
N LEU A 375 -0.37 1.63 -8.04
CA LEU A 375 -0.23 1.23 -9.44
C LEU A 375 1.17 1.54 -9.98
N LEU A 376 1.68 2.74 -9.71
CA LEU A 376 3.03 3.15 -10.13
C LEU A 376 4.12 2.29 -9.49
N THR A 377 3.99 1.92 -8.22
CA THR A 377 4.95 1.00 -7.58
C THR A 377 4.95 -0.40 -8.17
N LEU A 378 3.85 -0.85 -8.79
CA LEU A 378 3.78 -2.15 -9.45
C LEU A 378 4.30 -2.12 -10.89
N VAL A 379 4.23 -0.96 -11.54
CA VAL A 379 4.65 -0.79 -12.93
C VAL A 379 6.14 -0.47 -13.04
N ARG A 380 6.69 0.33 -12.12
CA ARG A 380 8.11 0.71 -12.08
C ARG A 380 8.92 -0.33 -11.27
N PRO A 381 9.78 -1.14 -11.92
CA PRO A 381 10.60 -2.14 -11.24
C PRO A 381 11.72 -1.54 -10.40
#